data_AF-A0A210QB14-F1
#
_entry.id   AF-A0A210QB14-F1
#
_cell.length_a   1.000
_cell.length_b   1.000
_cell.length_c   1.000
_cell.angle_alpha   90.00
_cell.angle_beta   90.00
_cell.angle_gamma   90.00
#
_symmetry.space_group_name_H-M   'P 1'
#
loop_
_entity.id
_entity.type
_entity.pdbx_description
1 polymer ?
#
loop_
_entity_poly.entity_id
_entity_poly.type
_entity_poly.pdbx_seq_one_letter_code
_entity_poly.pdbx_strand_id
1 'polypeptide(L)' 'MASQSNGNTMSGHDRSRKPKNEEDDDDDPVEKMLKKAGCLDQHYAVQECMFDNKDWTKCQGQVQDFRECIERSQKKKK' A
#
# COMPACT_ATOMS: atom_id res chain seq x y z
N MET A 1 13.28 13.35 -51.05
CA MET A 1 11.98 12.79 -50.63
C MET A 1 12.14 12.34 -49.19
N ALA A 2 11.60 13.11 -48.25
CA ALA A 2 11.64 12.80 -46.83
C ALA A 2 10.53 11.79 -46.52
N SER A 3 10.89 10.56 -46.18
CA SER A 3 9.95 9.58 -45.64
C SER A 3 10.06 9.61 -44.12
N GLN A 4 9.21 10.42 -43.50
CA GLN A 4 8.86 10.30 -42.08
C GLN A 4 7.56 9.50 -41.98
N SER A 5 7.52 8.47 -41.13
CA SER A 5 6.30 7.91 -40.51
C SER A 5 6.72 7.01 -39.34
N ASN A 6 6.85 7.57 -38.13
CA ASN A 6 5.85 7.53 -37.04
C ASN A 6 5.90 6.23 -36.21
N GLY A 7 6.84 6.19 -35.25
CA GLY A 7 6.80 5.24 -34.14
C GLY A 7 5.88 5.76 -33.04
N ASN A 8 4.68 5.18 -32.93
CA ASN A 8 3.75 5.42 -31.84
C ASN A 8 4.27 4.76 -30.55
N THR A 9 4.94 5.53 -29.69
CA THR A 9 5.42 5.04 -28.39
C THR A 9 4.22 4.91 -27.46
N MET A 10 3.84 3.68 -27.12
CA MET A 10 2.92 3.42 -26.02
C MET A 10 3.56 4.01 -24.75
N SER A 11 2.90 5.00 -24.16
CA SER A 11 3.38 5.66 -22.93
C SER A 11 3.45 4.65 -21.79
N GLY A 12 4.65 4.14 -21.53
CA GLY A 12 4.95 3.37 -20.32
C GLY A 12 4.94 4.29 -19.11
N HIS A 13 4.32 3.86 -18.01
CA HIS A 13 4.30 4.62 -16.76
C HIS A 13 5.74 4.97 -16.34
N ASP A 14 6.02 6.28 -16.24
CA ASP A 14 7.30 6.80 -15.76
C ASP A 14 7.52 6.35 -14.31
N ARG A 15 8.57 5.54 -14.10
CA ARG A 15 8.98 5.00 -12.79
C ARG A 15 10.12 5.82 -12.18
N SER A 16 10.22 7.13 -12.44
CA SER A 16 11.30 7.95 -11.88
C SER A 16 11.16 8.07 -10.36
N ARG A 17 11.78 7.13 -9.64
CA ARG A 17 11.88 7.09 -8.18
C ARG A 17 12.94 8.11 -7.77
N LYS A 18 12.54 9.11 -6.98
CA LYS A 18 13.46 10.09 -6.36
C LYS A 18 14.31 9.38 -5.28
N PRO A 19 15.63 9.63 -5.18
CA PRO A 19 16.45 9.01 -4.14
C PRO A 19 15.97 9.49 -2.76
N LYS A 20 15.66 8.54 -1.88
CA LYS A 20 15.14 8.76 -0.54
C LYS A 20 16.24 8.40 0.47
N ASN A 21 16.33 9.18 1.54
CA ASN A 21 17.38 9.14 2.55
C ASN A 21 17.49 7.74 3.20
N GLU A 22 18.69 7.17 3.23
CA GLU A 22 18.97 5.73 3.41
C GLU A 22 18.70 5.17 4.82
N GLU A 23 18.51 6.01 5.85
CA GLU A 23 18.29 5.54 7.24
C GLU A 23 16.80 5.32 7.61
N ASP A 24 15.86 5.82 6.81
CA ASP A 24 14.42 5.56 6.91
C ASP A 24 13.95 4.98 5.56
N ASP A 25 14.65 3.99 5.00
CA ASP A 25 14.31 3.43 3.68
C ASP A 25 13.88 1.96 3.70
N ASP A 26 14.14 1.20 4.77
CA ASP A 26 13.74 -0.22 4.81
C ASP A 26 12.23 -0.44 5.02
N ASP A 27 11.57 0.40 5.83
CA ASP A 27 10.17 0.17 6.18
C ASP A 27 9.23 0.78 5.13
N ASP A 28 8.29 -0.02 4.64
CA ASP A 28 7.36 0.39 3.59
C ASP A 28 6.59 1.65 4.01
N PRO A 29 6.39 2.64 3.12
CA PRO A 29 5.66 3.86 3.47
C PRO A 29 4.29 3.59 4.10
N VAL A 30 3.59 2.52 3.71
CA VAL A 30 2.31 2.11 4.30
C VAL A 30 2.52 1.59 5.72
N GLU A 31 3.49 0.72 5.96
CA GLU A 31 3.82 0.22 7.30
C GLU A 31 4.20 1.35 8.26
N LYS A 32 4.99 2.33 7.82
CA LYS A 32 5.28 3.54 8.59
C LYS A 32 4.03 4.32 8.97
N MET A 33 3.09 4.46 8.04
CA MET A 33 1.81 5.15 8.29
C MET A 33 0.94 4.38 9.29
N LEU A 34 0.95 3.04 9.21
CA LEU A 34 0.20 2.17 10.09
C LEU A 34 0.79 2.10 11.49
N LYS A 35 2.12 2.09 11.62
CA LYS A 35 2.85 2.25 12.90
C LYS A 35 2.44 3.54 13.59
N LYS A 36 2.47 4.67 12.86
CA LYS A 36 2.02 5.98 13.36
C LYS A 36 0.53 6.01 13.72
N ALA A 37 -0.30 5.20 13.05
CA ALA A 37 -1.73 5.08 13.33
C ALA A 37 -2.06 4.12 14.49
N GLY A 38 -1.10 3.27 14.90
CA GLY A 38 -1.33 2.19 15.85
C GLY A 38 -2.22 1.07 15.30
N CYS A 39 -2.21 0.86 13.97
CA CYS A 39 -3.05 -0.12 13.27
C CYS A 39 -2.24 -1.21 12.55
N LEU A 40 -0.95 -1.34 12.89
CA LEU A 40 -0.05 -2.28 12.22
C LEU A 40 -0.42 -3.74 12.53
N ASP A 41 -0.82 -4.06 13.76
CA ASP A 41 -1.15 -5.43 14.16
C ASP A 41 -2.37 -5.96 13.38
N GLN A 42 -3.42 -5.14 13.25
CA GLN A 42 -4.60 -5.48 12.47
C GLN A 42 -4.28 -5.61 10.97
N HIS A 43 -3.29 -4.86 10.49
CA HIS A 43 -2.80 -5.03 9.12
C HIS A 43 -2.15 -6.39 8.92
N TYR A 44 -1.27 -6.82 9.83
CA TYR A 44 -0.67 -8.15 9.77
C TYR A 44 -1.69 -9.26 9.95
N ALA A 45 -2.69 -9.10 10.82
CA ALA A 45 -3.77 -10.07 10.97
C ALA A 45 -4.54 -10.33 9.65
N VAL A 46 -4.74 -9.28 8.84
CA VAL A 46 -5.32 -9.44 7.49
C VAL A 46 -4.37 -10.21 6.57
N GLN A 47 -3.07 -9.89 6.58
CA GLN A 47 -2.07 -10.60 5.77
C GLN A 47 -1.99 -12.09 6.15
N GLU A 48 -1.94 -12.41 7.44
CA GLU A 48 -1.93 -13.78 7.96
C GLU A 48 -3.18 -14.55 7.54
N CYS A 49 -4.37 -13.94 7.69
CA CYS A 49 -5.59 -14.58 7.25
C CYS A 49 -5.58 -14.91 5.75
N MET A 50 -5.09 -13.99 4.91
CA MET A 50 -4.98 -14.21 3.47
C MET A 50 -3.92 -15.26 3.14
N PHE A 51 -2.82 -15.33 3.88
CA PHE A 51 -1.79 -16.34 3.71
C PHE A 51 -2.35 -17.75 3.96
N ASP A 52 -3.11 -17.91 5.04
CA ASP A 52 -3.70 -19.19 5.45
C ASP A 52 -4.87 -19.61 4.56
N ASN A 53 -5.80 -18.69 4.29
CA ASN A 53 -7.07 -19.02 3.63
C ASN A 53 -7.02 -18.84 2.11
N LYS A 54 -6.20 -17.89 1.63
CA LYS A 54 -6.14 -17.45 0.22
C LYS A 54 -7.49 -17.06 -0.37
N ASP A 55 -8.44 -16.72 0.50
CA ASP A 55 -9.81 -16.36 0.18
C ASP A 55 -10.22 -15.19 1.07
N TRP A 56 -10.39 -14.04 0.44
CA TRP A 56 -10.67 -12.79 1.15
C TRP A 56 -12.05 -12.77 1.80
N THR A 57 -13.00 -13.58 1.31
CA THR A 57 -14.35 -13.65 1.89
C THR A 57 -14.33 -14.26 3.30
N LYS A 58 -13.32 -15.08 3.61
CA LYS A 58 -13.10 -15.66 4.94
C LYS A 58 -12.39 -14.73 5.91
N CYS A 59 -11.80 -13.64 5.41
CA CYS A 59 -11.04 -12.67 6.19
C CYS A 59 -11.83 -11.41 6.56
N GLN A 60 -13.16 -11.44 6.42
CA GLN A 60 -14.02 -10.28 6.68
C GLN A 60 -13.92 -9.76 8.12
N GLY A 61 -13.65 -10.62 9.10
CA GLY A 61 -13.46 -10.21 10.50
C GLY A 61 -12.23 -9.31 10.65
N GLN A 62 -11.07 -9.82 10.22
CA GLN A 62 -9.79 -9.11 10.28
C GLN A 62 -9.83 -7.80 9.47
N VAL A 63 -10.49 -7.81 8.31
CA VAL A 63 -10.67 -6.61 7.48
C VAL A 63 -11.55 -5.55 8.18
N GLN A 64 -12.61 -5.97 8.88
CA GLN A 64 -13.44 -5.05 9.67
C GLN A 64 -12.66 -4.46 10.84
N ASP A 65 -11.93 -5.28 11.60
CA ASP A 65 -11.11 -4.81 12.72
C ASP A 65 -10.05 -3.78 12.26
N PHE A 66 -9.42 -4.05 11.13
CA PHE A 66 -8.47 -3.13 10.52
C PHE A 66 -9.14 -1.81 10.12
N ARG A 67 -10.30 -1.87 9.46
CA ARG A 67 -11.08 -0.68 9.09
C ARG A 67 -11.45 0.16 10.32
N GLU A 68 -11.97 -0.46 11.37
CA GLU A 68 -12.33 0.24 12.61
C GLU A 68 -11.12 0.89 13.28
N CYS A 69 -9.95 0.24 13.24
CA CYS A 69 -8.71 0.85 13.72
C CYS A 69 -8.40 2.14 12.96
N ILE A 70 -8.42 2.10 11.63
CA ILE A 70 -8.12 3.25 10.78
C ILE A 70 -9.12 4.39 11.02
N GLU A 71 -10.42 4.08 11.10
CA GLU A 71 -11.46 5.08 11.38
C GLU A 71 -11.25 5.74 12.76
N ARG A 72 -10.90 4.96 13.80
CA ARG A 72 -10.54 5.50 15.13
C ARG A 72 -9.29 6.38 15.08
N SER A 73 -8.23 5.95 14.39
CA SER A 73 -7.02 6.74 14.22
C SER A 73 -7.30 8.07 13.50
N GLN A 74 -8.15 8.06 12.46
CA GLN A 74 -8.51 9.29 11.74
C GLN A 74 -9.29 10.27 12.62
N LYS A 75 -10.19 9.78 13.48
CA LYS A 75 -10.92 10.62 14.44
C LYS A 75 -10.00 11.26 15.47
N LYS A 76 -8.93 10.58 15.90
CA LYS A 76 -7.92 11.12 16.83
C LYS A 76 -7.00 12.16 16.21
N LYS A 77 -6.89 12.21 14.87
CA LYS A 77 -6.03 13.14 14.13
C LYS A 77 -6.75 14.44 13.70
N LYS A 78 -8.07 14.51 13.90
CA LYS A 78 -8.88 15.72 13.70
C LYS A 78 -8.90 16.56 14.96
#